data_AF-A0A2W4KNW2-F1
#
_entry.id   AF-A0A2W4KNW2-F1
#
_cell.length_a   1.000
_cell.length_b   1.000
_cell.length_c   1.000
_cell.angle_alpha   90.00
_cell.angle_beta   90.00
_cell.angle_gamma   90.00
#
_symmetry.space_group_name_H-M   'P 1'
#
loop_
_entity.id
_entity.type
_entity.pdbx_description
1 polymer ?
#
loop_
_entity_poly.entity_id
_entity_poly.type
_entity_poly.pdbx_seq_one_letter_code
_entity_poly.pdbx_strand_id
1 'polypeptide(L)'
;MLKLLQGYYHFLSLGKFMEQLILTNDLSELAMNLPIKTGEKSSFVLKEGVIKQLLTSLHQHPDKRNIYGYLTEMSAFRGIFSIVRELIEGNEEFREFLKNLLQDQYFPFEQTIRFLRNVLNHSTSSGLHLKLDDYDIQKDYILSPKQQRLNKLGGSAVIQLNFVYSEHIPQRKGSPDYGVQLRLDFASLQPGMEIEKLVSWHTLYLLAELCFNLSQLADAQLHKAKQAAPQGKNPTSKAPKSASKPKKSEKLKSLDSKVQNFLSESKKSSSKISKQPSKERTLTSGLGGTSKVKSKSAPKKPLVSSSHHERRSRNKKVS
;
A
#
# COMPACT_ATOMS: atom_id res chain seq x y z
N MET A 1 -1.53 15.67 -2.35
CA MET A 1 -0.55 14.57 -2.45
C MET A 1 -0.10 14.04 -1.10
N LEU A 2 0.36 14.87 -0.13
CA LEU A 2 0.75 14.39 1.22
C LEU A 2 -0.34 13.57 1.93
N LYS A 3 -1.60 14.05 1.96
CA LYS A 3 -2.73 13.30 2.51
C LYS A 3 -2.99 11.96 1.80
N LEU A 4 -2.69 11.87 0.50
CA LEU A 4 -2.87 10.63 -0.26
C LEU A 4 -1.79 9.62 0.12
N LEU A 5 -0.53 10.07 0.26
CA LEU A 5 0.57 9.27 0.80
C LEU A 5 0.23 8.73 2.20
N GLN A 6 -0.30 9.59 3.09
CA GLN A 6 -0.79 9.19 4.41
C GLN A 6 -1.92 8.16 4.31
N GLY A 7 -2.87 8.38 3.38
CA GLY A 7 -3.96 7.46 3.10
C GLY A 7 -3.50 6.06 2.70
N TYR A 8 -2.46 5.93 1.87
CA TYR A 8 -1.91 4.62 1.51
C TYR A 8 -1.25 3.90 2.69
N TYR A 9 -0.59 4.62 3.60
CA TYR A 9 -0.04 4.01 4.80
C TYR A 9 -1.14 3.57 5.79
N HIS A 10 -2.22 4.35 5.92
CA HIS A 10 -3.40 3.91 6.68
C HIS A 10 -4.08 2.70 6.04
N PHE A 11 -4.17 2.66 4.71
CA PHE A 11 -4.67 1.50 3.97
C PHE A 11 -3.82 0.26 4.22
N LEU A 12 -2.48 0.39 4.20
CA LEU A 12 -1.57 -0.70 4.57
C LEU A 12 -1.82 -1.19 5.99
N SER A 13 -1.88 -0.25 6.95
CA SER A 13 -2.04 -0.55 8.37
C SER A 13 -3.37 -1.27 8.64
N LEU A 14 -4.47 -0.74 8.10
CA LEU A 14 -5.80 -1.34 8.26
C LEU A 14 -5.87 -2.70 7.55
N GLY A 15 -5.35 -2.80 6.32
CA GLY A 15 -5.40 -4.06 5.58
C GLY A 15 -4.58 -5.17 6.25
N LYS A 16 -3.40 -4.87 6.80
CA LYS A 16 -2.62 -5.84 7.59
C LYS A 16 -3.28 -6.21 8.90
N PHE A 17 -3.91 -5.26 9.59
CA PHE A 17 -4.72 -5.56 10.76
C PHE A 17 -5.88 -6.51 10.40
N MET A 18 -6.61 -6.21 9.33
CA MET A 18 -7.74 -7.04 8.87
C MET A 18 -7.28 -8.43 8.44
N GLU A 19 -6.16 -8.54 7.73
CA GLU A 19 -5.56 -9.82 7.39
C GLU A 19 -5.28 -10.65 8.64
N GLN A 20 -4.56 -10.10 9.62
CA GLN A 20 -4.28 -10.81 10.86
C GLN A 20 -5.56 -11.24 11.58
N LEU A 21 -6.58 -10.38 11.60
CA LEU A 21 -7.87 -10.70 12.20
C LEU A 21 -8.56 -11.88 11.49
N ILE A 22 -8.56 -11.90 10.16
CA ILE A 22 -9.15 -12.97 9.32
C ILE A 22 -8.36 -14.28 9.48
N LEU A 23 -7.04 -14.22 9.54
CA LEU A 23 -6.21 -15.42 9.69
C LEU A 23 -6.39 -16.06 11.07
N THR A 24 -6.53 -15.24 12.12
CA THR A 24 -6.64 -15.71 13.50
C THR A 24 -8.07 -16.07 13.92
N ASN A 25 -9.10 -15.50 13.29
CA ASN A 25 -10.50 -15.73 13.63
C ASN A 25 -11.32 -16.07 12.38
N ASP A 26 -12.20 -17.08 12.46
CA ASP A 26 -13.17 -17.32 11.41
C ASP A 26 -14.23 -16.21 11.39
N LEU A 27 -14.09 -15.27 10.46
CA LEU A 27 -15.04 -14.17 10.27
C LEU A 27 -16.16 -14.51 9.28
N SER A 28 -16.22 -15.74 8.77
CA SER A 28 -17.13 -16.11 7.68
C SER A 28 -18.61 -15.97 8.04
N GLU A 29 -18.97 -16.10 9.32
CA GLU A 29 -20.34 -15.88 9.82
C GLU A 29 -20.76 -14.40 9.88
N LEU A 30 -19.81 -13.46 9.73
CA LEU A 30 -20.12 -12.03 9.59
C LEU A 30 -20.46 -11.64 8.15
N ALA A 31 -20.26 -12.54 7.19
CA ALA A 31 -20.55 -12.28 5.79
C ALA A 31 -22.05 -12.00 5.58
N MET A 32 -22.36 -10.96 4.83
CA MET A 32 -23.73 -10.61 4.45
C MET A 32 -23.72 -9.89 3.10
N ASN A 33 -24.88 -9.84 2.44
CA ASN A 33 -25.03 -9.03 1.25
C ASN A 33 -24.87 -7.54 1.61
N LEU A 34 -23.78 -6.93 1.16
CA LEU A 34 -23.46 -5.54 1.49
C LEU A 34 -23.64 -4.65 0.27
N PRO A 35 -24.67 -3.77 0.25
CA PRO A 35 -24.85 -2.82 -0.83
C PRO A 35 -23.87 -1.65 -0.70
N ILE A 36 -23.02 -1.47 -1.70
CA ILE A 36 -22.21 -0.28 -1.91
C ILE A 36 -23.01 0.69 -2.78
N LYS A 37 -23.41 1.83 -2.22
CA LYS A 37 -24.08 2.88 -2.99
C LYS A 37 -23.12 3.45 -4.01
N THR A 38 -23.49 3.36 -5.28
CA THR A 38 -22.73 3.89 -6.43
C THR A 38 -23.37 5.14 -7.02
N GLY A 39 -24.56 5.52 -6.54
CA GLY A 39 -25.29 6.72 -6.92
C GLY A 39 -26.61 6.82 -6.13
N GLU A 40 -27.43 7.82 -6.42
CA GLU A 40 -28.69 8.05 -5.69
C GLU A 40 -29.67 6.88 -5.80
N LYS A 41 -29.68 6.18 -6.93
CA LYS A 41 -30.59 5.07 -7.24
C LYS A 41 -29.87 3.79 -7.67
N SER A 42 -28.55 3.71 -7.49
CA SER A 42 -27.76 2.54 -7.90
C SER A 42 -26.89 2.03 -6.75
N SER A 43 -26.80 0.71 -6.66
CA SER A 43 -25.88 0.04 -5.74
C SER A 43 -25.26 -1.19 -6.38
N PHE A 44 -23.96 -1.37 -6.17
CA PHE A 44 -23.29 -2.63 -6.37
C PHE A 44 -23.41 -3.47 -5.10
N VAL A 45 -23.73 -4.76 -5.19
CA VAL A 45 -23.91 -5.61 -4.02
C VAL A 45 -22.75 -6.59 -3.92
N LEU A 46 -21.98 -6.50 -2.83
CA LEU A 46 -21.05 -7.55 -2.46
C LEU A 46 -21.86 -8.75 -1.98
N LYS A 47 -21.69 -9.89 -2.65
CA LYS A 47 -22.47 -11.10 -2.39
C LYS A 47 -21.93 -11.84 -1.18
N GLU A 48 -22.84 -12.17 -0.26
CA GLU A 48 -22.53 -12.93 0.96
C GLU A 48 -21.72 -14.20 0.67
N GLY A 49 -22.18 -15.03 -0.27
CA GLY A 49 -21.52 -16.31 -0.57
C GLY A 49 -20.06 -16.17 -1.01
N VAL A 50 -19.74 -15.11 -1.77
CA VAL A 50 -18.36 -14.83 -2.20
C VAL A 50 -17.51 -14.40 -1.01
N ILE A 51 -18.03 -13.50 -0.17
CA ILE A 51 -17.33 -13.03 1.04
C ILE A 51 -17.09 -14.21 1.99
N LYS A 52 -18.13 -15.00 2.27
CA LYS A 52 -18.07 -16.16 3.17
C LYS A 52 -16.99 -17.15 2.70
N GLN A 53 -17.01 -17.52 1.43
CA GLN A 53 -16.02 -18.43 0.85
C GLN A 53 -14.59 -17.90 0.95
N LEU A 54 -14.38 -16.59 0.68
CA LEU A 54 -13.06 -15.98 0.80
C LEU A 54 -12.56 -15.98 2.24
N LEU A 55 -13.38 -15.57 3.21
CA LEU A 55 -13.02 -15.54 4.62
C LEU A 55 -12.69 -16.93 5.16
N THR A 56 -13.54 -17.93 4.86
CA THR A 56 -13.29 -19.33 5.24
C THR A 56 -11.98 -19.85 4.65
N SER A 57 -11.73 -19.62 3.35
CA SER A 57 -10.53 -20.08 2.67
C SER A 57 -9.25 -19.49 3.27
N LEU A 58 -9.28 -18.19 3.60
CA LEU A 58 -8.15 -17.50 4.23
C LEU A 58 -7.87 -18.03 5.64
N HIS A 59 -8.92 -18.22 6.45
CA HIS A 59 -8.78 -18.73 7.81
C HIS A 59 -8.29 -20.19 7.86
N GLN A 60 -8.73 -21.05 6.92
CA GLN A 60 -8.32 -22.46 6.86
C GLN A 60 -6.89 -22.68 6.37
N HIS A 61 -6.26 -21.66 5.78
CA HIS A 61 -4.91 -21.76 5.21
C HIS A 61 -4.01 -20.60 5.65
N PRO A 62 -3.80 -20.40 6.97
CA PRO A 62 -3.07 -19.25 7.50
C PRO A 62 -1.59 -19.25 7.12
N ASP A 63 -1.02 -20.44 6.87
CA ASP A 63 0.39 -20.62 6.53
C ASP A 63 0.68 -20.33 5.04
N LYS A 64 -0.36 -20.22 4.20
CA LYS A 64 -0.19 -19.90 2.78
C LYS A 64 -0.18 -18.39 2.59
N ARG A 65 0.63 -17.91 1.65
CA ARG A 65 0.62 -16.50 1.23
C ARG A 65 -0.81 -16.14 0.79
N ASN A 66 -1.47 -15.34 1.60
CA ASN A 66 -2.85 -14.96 1.33
C ASN A 66 -2.88 -13.82 0.31
N ILE A 67 -3.76 -13.95 -0.69
CA ILE A 67 -3.82 -12.99 -1.79
C ILE A 67 -4.30 -11.62 -1.33
N TYR A 68 -5.16 -11.56 -0.31
CA TYR A 68 -5.67 -10.31 0.26
C TYR A 68 -4.55 -9.44 0.85
N GLY A 69 -3.74 -10.04 1.72
CA GLY A 69 -2.59 -9.41 2.37
C GLY A 69 -1.53 -9.02 1.36
N TYR A 70 -1.19 -9.94 0.44
CA TYR A 70 -0.26 -9.63 -0.65
C TYR A 70 -0.72 -8.45 -1.50
N LEU A 71 -1.96 -8.45 -1.98
CA LEU A 71 -2.48 -7.34 -2.79
C LEU A 71 -2.57 -6.03 -2.00
N THR A 72 -2.86 -6.10 -0.70
CA THR A 72 -2.83 -4.94 0.20
C THR A 72 -1.42 -4.34 0.27
N GLU A 73 -0.41 -5.16 0.57
CA GLU A 73 1.00 -4.77 0.61
C GLU A 73 1.43 -4.15 -0.72
N MET A 74 1.18 -4.85 -1.83
CA MET A 74 1.64 -4.44 -3.16
C MET A 74 1.02 -3.12 -3.58
N SER A 75 -0.30 -2.98 -3.39
CA SER A 75 -1.02 -1.77 -3.73
C SER A 75 -0.56 -0.59 -2.86
N ALA A 76 -0.33 -0.82 -1.57
CA ALA A 76 0.14 0.20 -0.66
C ALA A 76 1.57 0.65 -0.96
N PHE A 77 2.53 -0.27 -1.07
CA PHE A 77 3.93 0.06 -1.37
C PHE A 77 4.04 0.78 -2.72
N ARG A 78 3.34 0.29 -3.74
CA ARG A 78 3.27 0.94 -5.06
C ARG A 78 2.73 2.37 -4.95
N GLY A 79 1.62 2.56 -4.24
CA GLY A 79 1.01 3.88 -4.03
C GLY A 79 1.93 4.84 -3.27
N ILE A 80 2.51 4.38 -2.16
CA ILE A 80 3.42 5.16 -1.31
C ILE A 80 4.63 5.62 -2.12
N PHE A 81 5.38 4.70 -2.74
CA PHE A 81 6.61 5.05 -3.44
C PHE A 81 6.36 5.87 -4.71
N SER A 82 5.24 5.64 -5.40
CA SER A 82 4.83 6.47 -6.54
C SER A 82 4.56 7.91 -6.12
N ILE A 83 3.78 8.13 -5.05
CA ILE A 83 3.46 9.48 -4.59
C ILE A 83 4.68 10.19 -4.02
N VAL A 84 5.56 9.49 -3.28
CA VAL A 84 6.80 10.10 -2.79
C VAL A 84 7.68 10.53 -3.96
N ARG A 85 7.78 9.71 -5.02
CA ARG A 85 8.52 10.09 -6.23
C ARG A 85 7.92 11.33 -6.89
N GLU A 86 6.61 11.35 -7.10
CA GLU A 86 5.90 12.49 -7.69
C GLU A 86 6.06 13.77 -6.85
N LEU A 87 6.02 13.64 -5.52
CA LEU A 87 6.25 14.76 -4.60
C LEU A 87 7.68 15.31 -4.72
N ILE A 88 8.70 14.44 -4.79
CA ILE A 88 10.10 14.86 -4.96
C ILE A 88 10.30 15.60 -6.30
N GLU A 89 9.67 15.12 -7.38
CA GLU A 89 9.80 15.72 -8.71
C GLU A 89 9.01 17.02 -8.84
N GLY A 90 7.75 17.02 -8.41
CA GLY A 90 6.78 18.09 -8.68
C GLY A 90 6.59 19.11 -7.56
N ASN A 91 7.16 18.90 -6.37
CA ASN A 91 7.04 19.84 -5.24
C ASN A 91 8.42 20.23 -4.71
N GLU A 92 8.87 21.43 -5.06
CA GLU A 92 10.17 21.96 -4.64
C GLU A 92 10.27 22.15 -3.13
N GLU A 93 9.25 22.69 -2.47
CA GLU A 93 9.25 22.87 -1.01
C GLU A 93 9.42 21.53 -0.27
N PHE A 94 8.74 20.48 -0.72
CA PHE A 94 8.86 19.15 -0.15
C PHE A 94 10.24 18.54 -0.42
N ARG A 95 10.78 18.72 -1.62
CA ARG A 95 12.12 18.25 -1.98
C ARG A 95 13.20 18.94 -1.12
N GLU A 96 13.13 20.25 -0.95
CA GLU A 96 14.08 20.98 -0.09
C GLU A 96 13.92 20.61 1.39
N PHE A 97 12.68 20.40 1.86
CA PHE A 97 12.43 19.81 3.18
C PHE A 97 13.17 18.48 3.36
N LEU A 98 13.05 17.56 2.40
CA LEU A 98 13.72 16.25 2.48
C LEU A 98 15.25 16.37 2.44
N LYS A 99 15.80 17.23 1.59
CA LYS A 99 17.26 17.46 1.54
C LYS A 99 17.78 17.98 2.87
N ASN A 100 17.08 18.92 3.49
CA ASN A 100 17.47 19.50 4.76
C ASN A 100 17.38 18.49 5.90
N LEU A 101 16.33 17.65 5.92
CA LEU A 101 16.12 16.67 6.98
C LEU A 101 17.02 15.43 6.84
N LEU A 102 17.15 14.89 5.63
CA LEU A 102 17.87 13.64 5.38
C LEU A 102 19.36 13.86 5.08
N GLN A 103 19.77 15.08 4.73
CA GLN A 103 21.16 15.44 4.45
C GLN A 103 21.84 14.46 3.46
N ASP A 104 22.93 13.80 3.85
CA ASP A 104 23.66 12.82 3.05
C ASP A 104 22.82 11.58 2.71
N GLN A 105 21.82 11.26 3.53
CA GLN A 105 20.87 10.17 3.27
C GLN A 105 19.79 10.53 2.24
N TYR A 106 19.67 11.80 1.81
CA TYR A 106 18.68 12.22 0.82
C TYR A 106 18.87 11.51 -0.53
N PHE A 107 20.10 11.48 -1.06
CA PHE A 107 20.37 10.87 -2.36
C PHE A 107 20.10 9.35 -2.35
N PRO A 108 20.60 8.57 -1.37
CA PRO A 108 20.25 7.16 -1.24
C PRO A 108 18.74 6.90 -1.08
N PHE A 109 18.06 7.72 -0.30
CA PHE A 109 16.61 7.64 -0.13
C PHE A 109 15.89 7.86 -1.46
N GLU A 110 16.21 8.93 -2.18
CA GLU A 110 15.59 9.24 -3.47
C GLU A 110 15.81 8.11 -4.49
N GLN A 111 17.04 7.58 -4.58
CA GLN A 111 17.36 6.49 -5.51
C GLN A 111 16.63 5.20 -5.13
N THR A 112 16.53 4.89 -3.84
CA THR A 112 15.76 3.74 -3.35
C THR A 112 14.29 3.85 -3.74
N ILE A 113 13.66 5.00 -3.49
CA ILE A 113 12.25 5.24 -3.83
C ILE A 113 12.02 5.13 -5.35
N ARG A 114 12.91 5.69 -6.17
CA ARG A 114 12.84 5.59 -7.63
C ARG A 114 12.89 4.12 -8.09
N PHE A 115 13.85 3.36 -7.59
CA PHE A 115 14.03 1.95 -7.95
C PHE A 115 12.80 1.12 -7.60
N LEU A 116 12.35 1.20 -6.33
CA LEU A 116 11.19 0.44 -5.87
C LEU A 116 9.91 0.83 -6.60
N ARG A 117 9.72 2.11 -6.90
CA ARG A 117 8.58 2.60 -7.70
C ARG A 117 8.58 1.98 -9.10
N ASN A 118 9.74 1.86 -9.74
CA ASN A 118 9.83 1.25 -11.07
C ASN A 118 9.46 -0.24 -11.00
N VAL A 119 10.14 -1.01 -10.14
CA VAL A 119 9.90 -2.46 -9.98
C VAL A 119 8.43 -2.75 -9.67
N LEU A 120 7.83 -2.01 -8.72
CA LEU A 120 6.44 -2.25 -8.31
C LEU A 120 5.40 -1.80 -9.35
N ASN A 121 5.71 -0.84 -10.22
CA ASN A 121 4.78 -0.40 -11.27
C ASN A 121 4.66 -1.41 -12.42
N HIS A 122 5.70 -2.21 -12.66
CA HIS A 122 5.75 -3.18 -13.76
C HIS A 122 5.26 -4.58 -13.38
N SER A 123 4.86 -4.78 -12.13
CA SER A 123 4.40 -6.05 -11.60
C SER A 123 2.89 -6.22 -11.68
N THR A 124 2.45 -7.00 -12.67
CA THR A 124 1.06 -7.51 -12.77
C THR A 124 0.98 -9.01 -12.46
N SER A 125 2.12 -9.65 -12.15
CA SER A 125 2.25 -11.08 -11.89
C SER A 125 2.24 -11.43 -10.40
N SER A 126 2.02 -12.71 -10.10
CA SER A 126 2.07 -13.27 -8.75
C SER A 126 3.45 -13.21 -8.09
N GLY A 127 4.52 -12.92 -8.86
CA GLY A 127 5.87 -12.70 -8.35
C GLY A 127 6.49 -11.40 -8.86
N LEU A 128 7.30 -10.77 -8.01
CA LEU A 128 8.02 -9.52 -8.27
C LEU A 128 9.43 -9.81 -8.79
N HIS A 129 9.56 -9.82 -10.12
CA HIS A 129 10.84 -10.03 -10.80
C HIS A 129 11.30 -8.74 -11.47
N LEU A 130 12.59 -8.47 -11.37
CA LEU A 130 13.21 -7.31 -12.00
C LEU A 130 13.18 -7.45 -13.53
N LYS A 131 12.83 -6.36 -14.19
CA LYS A 131 13.05 -6.13 -15.63
C LYS A 131 14.25 -5.22 -15.80
N LEU A 132 14.91 -5.30 -16.96
CA LEU A 132 16.06 -4.45 -17.25
C LEU A 132 15.69 -2.96 -17.13
N ASP A 133 14.54 -2.58 -17.68
CA ASP A 133 14.01 -1.21 -17.66
C ASP A 133 13.77 -0.67 -16.24
N ASP A 134 13.63 -1.54 -15.23
CA ASP A 134 13.39 -1.10 -13.86
C ASP A 134 14.59 -0.34 -13.28
N TYR A 135 15.82 -0.65 -13.73
CA TYR A 135 17.05 -0.18 -13.11
C TYR A 135 18.16 0.30 -14.07
N ASP A 136 18.13 -0.03 -15.36
CA ASP A 136 19.27 0.25 -16.25
C ASP A 136 19.57 1.75 -16.41
N ILE A 137 18.54 2.54 -16.71
CA ILE A 137 18.66 4.01 -16.78
C ILE A 137 19.13 4.61 -15.45
N GLN A 138 18.68 4.03 -14.33
CA GLN A 138 19.05 4.51 -13.01
C GLN A 138 20.51 4.16 -12.66
N LYS A 139 20.97 2.97 -13.05
CA LYS A 139 22.37 2.54 -12.93
C LYS A 139 23.29 3.51 -13.65
N ASP A 140 22.98 3.86 -14.89
CA ASP A 140 23.78 4.81 -15.69
C ASP A 140 23.77 6.21 -15.08
N TYR A 141 22.62 6.65 -14.56
CA TYR A 141 22.51 7.92 -13.84
C TYR A 141 23.42 7.97 -12.60
N ILE A 142 23.41 6.89 -11.79
CA ILE A 142 24.26 6.77 -10.59
C ILE A 142 25.74 6.78 -10.98
N LEU A 143 26.11 6.09 -12.06
CA LEU A 143 27.49 6.02 -12.57
C LEU A 143 27.94 7.30 -13.29
N SER A 144 27.04 8.24 -13.57
CA SER A 144 27.41 9.46 -14.28
C SER A 144 28.47 10.29 -13.53
N PRO A 145 29.44 10.93 -14.23
CA PRO A 145 30.50 11.71 -13.57
C PRO A 145 30.00 12.84 -12.66
N LYS A 146 28.78 13.34 -12.91
CA LYS A 146 28.14 14.35 -12.07
C LYS A 146 27.74 13.74 -10.72
N GLN A 147 27.01 12.62 -10.72
CA GLN A 147 26.53 12.01 -9.48
C GLN A 147 27.66 11.41 -8.66
N GLN A 148 28.66 10.82 -9.32
CA GLN A 148 29.86 10.29 -8.69
C GLN A 148 30.61 11.36 -7.87
N ARG A 149 30.75 12.58 -8.43
CA ARG A 149 31.40 13.70 -7.73
C ARG A 149 30.53 14.28 -6.61
N LEU A 150 29.25 14.55 -6.90
CA LEU A 150 28.34 15.20 -5.94
C LEU A 150 28.09 14.35 -4.69
N ASN A 151 27.94 13.03 -4.86
CA ASN A 151 27.61 12.11 -3.77
C ASN A 151 28.81 11.26 -3.31
N LYS A 152 30.03 11.57 -3.79
CA LYS A 152 31.30 10.92 -3.39
C LYS A 152 31.26 9.39 -3.50
N LEU A 153 30.74 8.87 -4.61
CA LEU A 153 30.47 7.43 -4.79
C LEU A 153 31.70 6.60 -5.20
N GLY A 154 32.82 7.24 -5.60
CA GLY A 154 34.09 6.53 -5.84
C GLY A 154 34.09 5.50 -6.96
N GLY A 155 33.28 5.69 -8.00
CA GLY A 155 33.07 4.72 -9.09
C GLY A 155 32.06 3.62 -8.76
N SER A 156 31.46 3.64 -7.57
CA SER A 156 30.50 2.63 -7.13
C SER A 156 29.11 2.87 -7.69
N ALA A 157 28.42 1.78 -8.06
CA ALA A 157 26.98 1.75 -8.33
C ALA A 157 26.17 1.35 -7.09
N VAL A 158 26.81 1.32 -5.92
CA VAL A 158 26.17 0.96 -4.66
C VAL A 158 25.49 2.19 -4.06
N ILE A 159 24.22 2.03 -3.73
CA ILE A 159 23.45 2.96 -2.92
C ILE A 159 23.22 2.33 -1.56
N GLN A 160 23.54 3.06 -0.50
CA GLN A 160 23.33 2.62 0.86
C GLN A 160 22.52 3.66 1.62
N LEU A 161 21.31 3.28 2.01
CA LEU A 161 20.42 4.03 2.88
C LEU A 161 20.59 3.51 4.30
N ASN A 162 21.16 4.34 5.18
CA ASN A 162 21.32 4.08 6.60
C ASN A 162 20.60 5.19 7.37
N PHE A 163 19.30 5.06 7.51
CA PHE A 163 18.49 6.02 8.21
C PHE A 163 18.15 5.50 9.60
N VAL A 164 18.44 6.27 10.65
CA VAL A 164 18.06 5.99 12.04
C VAL A 164 17.17 7.11 12.56
N TYR A 165 15.99 6.76 13.10
CA TYR A 165 15.01 7.76 13.52
C TYR A 165 15.52 8.70 14.60
N SER A 166 16.17 8.17 15.64
CA SER A 166 16.68 8.97 16.76
C SER A 166 17.78 9.95 16.34
N GLU A 167 18.50 9.66 15.25
CA GLU A 167 19.57 10.51 14.74
C GLU A 167 19.03 11.60 13.80
N HIS A 168 18.12 11.23 12.90
CA HIS A 168 17.68 12.10 11.81
C HIS A 168 16.40 12.88 12.12
N ILE A 169 15.58 12.41 13.06
CA ILE A 169 14.32 13.07 13.46
C ILE A 169 14.34 13.28 14.98
N PRO A 170 14.97 14.38 15.47
CA PRO A 170 15.14 14.63 16.90
C PRO A 170 13.83 14.70 17.69
N GLN A 171 12.71 15.03 17.03
CA GLN A 171 11.39 15.09 17.67
C GLN A 171 10.83 13.71 17.99
N ARG A 172 11.40 12.63 17.44
CA ARG A 172 11.00 11.25 17.70
C ARG A 172 12.02 10.57 18.59
N LYS A 173 11.59 10.24 19.81
CA LYS A 173 12.33 9.32 20.67
C LYS A 173 12.24 7.92 20.07
N GLY A 174 13.37 7.28 19.84
CA GLY A 174 13.45 5.95 19.24
C GLY A 174 14.70 5.22 19.70
N SER A 175 14.73 3.91 19.48
CA SER A 175 15.96 3.12 19.65
C SER A 175 17.00 3.55 18.60
N PRO A 176 18.30 3.59 18.93
CA PRO A 176 19.37 3.78 17.95
C PRO A 176 19.38 2.70 16.86
N ASP A 177 18.76 1.56 17.12
CA ASP A 177 18.68 0.46 16.16
C ASP A 177 17.41 0.50 15.30
N TYR A 178 16.51 1.47 15.53
CA TYR A 178 15.24 1.57 14.80
C TYR A 178 15.36 2.53 13.62
N GLY A 179 15.32 1.96 12.41
CA GLY A 179 15.53 2.72 11.19
C GLY A 179 15.56 1.86 9.94
N VAL A 180 15.80 2.49 8.80
CA VAL A 180 15.89 1.80 7.50
C VAL A 180 17.36 1.59 7.16
N GLN A 181 17.76 0.33 7.08
CA GLN A 181 19.05 -0.08 6.54
C GLN A 181 18.81 -0.86 5.25
N LEU A 182 19.30 -0.33 4.14
CA LEU A 182 19.17 -0.95 2.83
C LEU A 182 20.41 -0.66 1.98
N ARG A 183 20.92 -1.70 1.34
CA ARG A 183 22.02 -1.62 0.39
C ARG A 183 21.58 -2.20 -0.94
N LEU A 184 21.66 -1.38 -2.00
CA LEU A 184 21.37 -1.78 -3.37
C LEU A 184 22.64 -1.63 -4.19
N ASP A 185 23.10 -2.73 -4.81
CA ASP A 185 24.21 -2.70 -5.75
C ASP A 185 23.67 -2.81 -7.18
N PHE A 186 23.57 -1.66 -7.87
CA PHE A 186 23.02 -1.59 -9.22
C PHE A 186 23.88 -2.30 -10.26
N ALA A 187 25.17 -2.56 -9.99
CA ALA A 187 26.03 -3.34 -10.88
C ALA A 187 25.72 -4.84 -10.79
N SER A 188 25.20 -5.31 -9.66
CA SER A 188 24.84 -6.72 -9.43
C SER A 188 23.44 -7.10 -9.92
N LEU A 189 22.60 -6.11 -10.25
CA LEU A 189 21.22 -6.35 -10.67
C LEU A 189 21.15 -7.03 -12.04
N GLN A 190 20.27 -8.03 -12.14
CA GLN A 190 20.03 -8.80 -13.35
C GLN A 190 18.52 -8.97 -13.59
N PRO A 191 18.07 -9.05 -14.87
CA PRO A 191 16.68 -9.37 -15.17
C PRO A 191 16.28 -10.73 -14.60
N GLY A 192 15.04 -10.85 -14.12
CA GLY A 192 14.54 -12.07 -13.50
C GLY A 192 14.95 -12.27 -12.04
N MET A 193 15.71 -11.36 -11.44
CA MET A 193 15.97 -11.40 -10.00
C MET A 193 14.68 -11.12 -9.21
N GLU A 194 14.44 -11.88 -8.16
CA GLU A 194 13.31 -11.66 -7.25
C GLU A 194 13.62 -10.48 -6.31
N ILE A 195 12.64 -9.59 -6.10
CA ILE A 195 12.82 -8.45 -5.21
C ILE A 195 13.14 -8.86 -3.77
N GLU A 196 12.60 -10.00 -3.31
CA GLU A 196 12.81 -10.51 -1.95
C GLU A 196 14.28 -10.86 -1.65
N LYS A 197 15.09 -11.07 -2.71
CA LYS A 197 16.55 -11.27 -2.59
C LYS A 197 17.32 -9.96 -2.40
N LEU A 198 16.69 -8.84 -2.73
CA LEU A 198 17.29 -7.50 -2.68
C LEU A 198 16.80 -6.71 -1.46
N VAL A 199 15.52 -6.82 -1.16
CA VAL A 199 14.85 -6.06 -0.11
C VAL A 199 13.89 -6.97 0.64
N SER A 200 14.08 -7.06 1.96
CA SER A 200 13.15 -7.82 2.80
C SER A 200 11.80 -7.11 2.92
N TRP A 201 10.74 -7.88 3.16
CA TRP A 201 9.42 -7.33 3.49
C TRP A 201 9.46 -6.36 4.66
N HIS A 202 10.22 -6.69 5.70
CA HIS A 202 10.41 -5.84 6.86
C HIS A 202 11.01 -4.47 6.48
N THR A 203 12.03 -4.45 5.63
CA THR A 203 12.63 -3.21 5.12
C THR A 203 11.63 -2.38 4.33
N LEU A 204 10.76 -3.01 3.52
CA LEU A 204 9.69 -2.30 2.79
C LEU A 204 8.68 -1.65 3.73
N TYR A 205 8.29 -2.33 4.82
CA TYR A 205 7.45 -1.75 5.85
C TYR A 205 8.10 -0.55 6.55
N LEU A 206 9.35 -0.67 6.96
CA LEU A 206 10.09 0.42 7.60
C LEU A 206 10.25 1.61 6.66
N LEU A 207 10.50 1.37 5.38
CA LEU A 207 10.58 2.42 4.37
C LEU A 207 9.21 3.09 4.13
N ALA A 208 8.13 2.32 4.08
CA ALA A 208 6.77 2.86 3.97
C ALA A 208 6.41 3.74 5.19
N GLU A 209 6.79 3.30 6.38
CA GLU A 209 6.65 4.08 7.61
C GLU A 209 7.49 5.36 7.58
N LEU A 210 8.73 5.29 7.08
CA LEU A 210 9.58 6.47 6.91
C LEU A 210 8.91 7.48 5.98
N CYS A 211 8.40 7.04 4.84
CA CYS A 211 7.66 7.91 3.91
C CYS A 211 6.44 8.56 4.57
N PHE A 212 5.67 7.79 5.35
CA PHE A 212 4.54 8.31 6.11
C PHE A 212 4.96 9.38 7.11
N ASN A 213 5.99 9.10 7.91
CA ASN A 213 6.49 10.00 8.94
C ASN A 213 7.03 11.31 8.36
N LEU A 214 7.81 11.22 7.29
CA LEU A 214 8.29 12.38 6.54
C LEU A 214 7.13 13.23 6.01
N SER A 215 6.06 12.60 5.53
CA SER A 215 4.88 13.31 5.05
C SER A 215 4.16 14.09 6.15
N GLN A 216 4.07 13.54 7.37
CA GLN A 216 3.45 14.22 8.50
C GLN A 216 4.29 15.41 8.98
N LEU A 217 5.61 15.25 9.02
CA LEU A 217 6.52 16.33 9.38
C LEU A 217 6.48 17.47 8.36
N ALA A 218 6.49 17.13 7.07
CA ALA A 218 6.35 18.11 6.00
C ALA A 218 5.02 18.87 6.10
N ASP A 219 3.90 18.15 6.27
CA ASP A 219 2.57 18.78 6.39
C ASP A 219 2.52 19.74 7.59
N ALA A 220 3.04 19.32 8.75
CA ALA A 220 3.12 20.16 9.94
C ALA A 220 3.99 21.42 9.73
N GLN A 221 5.13 21.29 9.07
CA GLN A 221 6.03 22.42 8.80
C GLN A 221 5.42 23.40 7.79
N LEU A 222 4.83 22.91 6.71
CA LEU A 222 4.16 23.73 5.70
C LEU A 222 2.94 24.45 6.28
N HIS A 223 2.20 23.82 7.19
CA HIS A 223 1.10 24.47 7.90
C HIS A 223 1.59 25.58 8.85
N LYS A 224 2.68 25.37 9.58
CA LYS A 224 3.29 26.43 10.43
C LYS A 224 3.79 27.61 9.62
N ALA A 225 4.45 27.38 8.48
CA ALA A 225 4.93 28.45 7.61
C ALA A 225 3.79 29.35 7.09
N LYS A 226 2.63 28.75 6.75
CA LYS A 226 1.43 29.49 6.32
C LYS A 226 0.79 30.32 7.42
N GLN A 227 0.92 29.91 8.68
CA GLN A 227 0.40 30.65 9.84
C GLN A 227 1.36 31.74 10.31
N ALA A 228 2.66 31.59 10.07
CA ALA A 228 3.71 32.56 10.45
C ALA A 228 3.92 33.67 9.40
N ALA A 229 3.39 33.53 8.18
CA ALA A 229 3.41 34.59 7.18
C ALA A 229 2.59 35.80 7.70
N PRO A 230 3.16 37.01 7.78
CA PRO A 230 2.41 38.19 8.20
C PRO A 230 1.26 38.39 7.22
N GLN A 231 0.03 38.44 7.73
CA GLN A 231 -1.07 39.01 6.97
C GLN A 231 -0.65 40.42 6.57
N GLY A 232 -0.43 40.62 5.27
CA GLY A 232 0.02 41.88 4.71
C GLY A 232 -0.81 43.02 5.24
N LYS A 233 -0.13 44.04 5.77
CA LYS A 233 -0.71 45.33 6.12
C LYS A 233 -1.59 45.80 4.96
N ASN A 234 -2.88 45.99 5.23
CA ASN A 234 -3.76 46.77 4.37
C ASN A 234 -3.13 48.15 4.14
N PRO A 235 -2.91 48.59 2.88
CA PRO A 235 -2.68 50.00 2.63
C PRO A 235 -4.03 50.72 2.66
N THR A 236 -4.39 51.27 3.81
CA THR A 236 -5.39 52.35 3.87
C THR A 236 -4.82 53.62 3.27
N SER A 237 -5.41 54.06 2.15
CA SER A 237 -6.05 55.38 2.00
C SER A 237 -5.85 55.97 0.60
N LYS A 238 -6.94 56.00 -0.17
CA LYS A 238 -7.54 57.22 -0.73
C LYS A 238 -8.82 56.82 -1.47
N ALA A 239 -9.96 57.21 -0.90
CA ALA A 239 -11.23 57.29 -1.62
C ALA A 239 -11.25 58.57 -2.49
N PRO A 240 -12.11 58.64 -3.52
CA PRO A 240 -13.42 59.23 -3.26
C PRO A 240 -14.63 58.50 -3.90
N LYS A 241 -15.69 58.45 -3.08
CA LYS A 241 -17.14 58.52 -3.34
C LYS A 241 -17.67 58.19 -4.77
N SER A 242 -18.51 57.15 -4.84
CA SER A 242 -19.90 57.26 -5.35
C SER A 242 -20.75 56.07 -4.89
N ALA A 243 -22.07 56.26 -4.89
CA ALA A 243 -23.04 55.58 -4.04
C ALA A 243 -23.66 54.30 -4.65
N SER A 244 -24.01 53.32 -3.80
CA SER A 244 -25.33 52.66 -3.77
C SER A 244 -25.41 51.60 -2.66
N LYS A 245 -26.52 51.63 -1.91
CA LYS A 245 -27.02 50.60 -0.96
C LYS A 245 -28.08 49.74 -1.71
N PRO A 246 -28.69 48.66 -1.15
CA PRO A 246 -28.30 47.69 -0.09
C PRO A 246 -28.68 46.20 -0.42
N LYS A 247 -28.29 45.20 0.42
CA LYS A 247 -29.19 44.25 1.14
C LYS A 247 -28.51 42.99 1.75
N LYS A 248 -28.88 42.73 3.02
CA LYS A 248 -28.89 41.53 3.91
C LYS A 248 -28.51 40.18 3.27
N SER A 249 -27.66 39.30 3.84
CA SER A 249 -27.55 38.74 5.22
C SER A 249 -28.75 37.89 5.68
N GLU A 250 -28.92 36.69 5.11
CA GLU A 250 -29.73 35.62 5.71
C GLU A 250 -29.44 34.27 5.02
N LYS A 251 -28.43 33.51 5.46
CA LYS A 251 -28.29 32.09 5.05
C LYS A 251 -27.41 31.18 5.92
N LEU A 252 -27.05 31.60 7.13
CA LEU A 252 -26.17 30.80 8.01
C LEU A 252 -26.86 30.15 9.22
N LYS A 253 -28.21 30.16 9.30
CA LYS A 253 -28.96 29.57 10.42
C LYS A 253 -29.84 28.35 10.05
N SER A 254 -29.81 27.88 8.80
CA SER A 254 -30.68 26.78 8.34
C SER A 254 -29.99 25.41 8.18
N LEU A 255 -28.68 25.32 8.44
CA LEU A 255 -27.92 24.07 8.35
C LEU A 255 -27.87 23.32 9.69
N ASP A 256 -27.86 24.02 10.83
CA ASP A 256 -27.77 23.37 12.15
C ASP A 256 -29.08 22.68 12.58
N SER A 257 -30.24 23.17 12.15
CA SER A 257 -31.54 22.54 12.46
C SER A 257 -31.80 21.27 11.64
N LYS A 258 -31.19 21.12 10.45
CA LYS A 258 -31.34 19.92 9.61
C LYS A 258 -30.48 18.75 10.09
N VAL A 259 -29.33 19.02 10.69
CA VAL A 259 -28.44 17.96 11.23
C VAL A 259 -29.00 17.36 12.52
N GLN A 260 -29.66 18.16 13.37
CA GLN A 260 -30.27 17.65 14.60
C GLN A 260 -31.51 16.77 14.35
N ASN A 261 -32.32 17.06 13.32
CA ASN A 261 -33.47 16.21 12.98
C ASN A 261 -33.05 14.82 12.46
N PHE A 262 -31.96 14.74 11.70
CA PHE A 262 -31.47 13.46 11.13
C PHE A 262 -30.95 12.48 12.21
N LEU A 263 -30.36 13.00 13.28
CA LEU A 263 -29.87 12.20 14.41
C LEU A 263 -31.01 11.70 15.33
N SER A 264 -32.17 12.36 15.30
CA SER A 264 -33.34 12.00 16.11
C SER A 264 -34.19 10.88 15.50
N GLU A 265 -34.22 10.76 14.17
CA GLU A 265 -34.98 9.72 13.46
C GLU A 265 -34.26 8.37 13.44
N SER A 266 -32.93 8.36 13.42
CA SER A 266 -32.10 7.14 13.49
C SER A 266 -32.27 6.37 14.81
N LYS A 267 -32.54 7.07 15.92
CA LYS A 267 -32.78 6.44 17.24
C LYS A 267 -34.18 5.84 17.40
N LYS A 268 -35.16 6.18 16.54
CA LYS A 268 -36.53 5.65 16.59
C LYS A 268 -36.75 4.39 15.75
N SER A 269 -35.89 4.09 14.77
CA SER A 269 -36.02 2.89 13.93
C SER A 269 -35.40 1.63 14.55
N SER A 270 -34.51 1.78 15.54
CA SER A 270 -33.80 0.64 16.17
C SER A 270 -34.57 -0.05 17.30
N SER A 271 -35.77 0.41 17.67
CA SER A 271 -36.57 -0.16 18.78
C SER A 271 -37.82 -0.96 18.34
N LYS A 272 -37.93 -1.33 17.07
CA LYS A 272 -39.09 -2.10 16.54
C LYS A 272 -38.70 -3.20 15.56
N ILE A 273 -37.86 -4.15 15.98
CA ILE A 273 -37.82 -5.49 15.36
C ILE A 273 -37.70 -6.53 16.48
N SER A 274 -38.84 -6.89 17.04
CA SER A 274 -38.99 -8.02 17.96
C SER A 274 -40.41 -8.58 17.77
N LYS A 275 -40.48 -9.88 17.44
CA LYS A 275 -41.65 -10.78 17.33
C LYS A 275 -42.44 -10.76 15.99
N GLN A 276 -42.22 -11.77 15.14
CA GLN A 276 -43.22 -12.84 14.88
C GLN A 276 -42.70 -13.90 13.86
N PRO A 277 -43.27 -15.13 13.87
CA PRO A 277 -42.70 -16.32 13.24
C PRO A 277 -43.24 -16.57 11.82
N SER A 278 -42.39 -17.09 10.93
CA SER A 278 -42.79 -17.53 9.59
C SER A 278 -42.98 -19.05 9.51
N LYS A 279 -44.19 -19.42 9.14
CA LYS A 279 -44.72 -20.77 8.89
C LYS A 279 -44.05 -21.44 7.69
N GLU A 280 -43.95 -22.76 7.79
CA GLU A 280 -43.72 -23.71 6.70
C GLU A 280 -44.64 -23.46 5.49
N ARG A 281 -44.06 -23.57 4.29
CA ARG A 281 -44.78 -23.96 3.08
C ARG A 281 -43.91 -24.86 2.22
N THR A 282 -44.26 -26.14 2.30
CA THR A 282 -43.97 -27.21 1.36
C THR A 282 -44.45 -26.83 -0.03
N LEU A 283 -43.59 -26.92 -1.04
CA LEU A 283 -43.99 -27.05 -2.44
C LEU A 283 -43.12 -28.12 -3.11
N THR A 284 -43.82 -29.18 -3.46
CA THR A 284 -43.41 -30.31 -4.29
C THR A 284 -43.11 -29.88 -5.73
N SER A 285 -42.00 -30.35 -6.29
CA SER A 285 -41.95 -30.75 -7.69
C SER A 285 -40.89 -31.85 -7.85
N GLY A 286 -41.36 -33.03 -8.24
CA GLY A 286 -40.51 -34.11 -8.69
C GLY A 286 -40.06 -33.87 -10.12
N LEU A 287 -38.90 -34.44 -10.47
CA LEU A 287 -38.68 -35.16 -11.71
C LEU A 287 -37.50 -36.10 -11.45
N GLY A 288 -37.79 -37.40 -11.52
CA GLY A 288 -36.81 -38.48 -11.43
C GLY A 288 -35.98 -38.60 -12.70
N GLY A 289 -34.94 -39.43 -12.63
CA GLY A 289 -34.13 -39.77 -13.80
C GLY A 289 -32.84 -40.48 -13.44
N THR A 290 -32.98 -41.72 -12.97
CA THR A 290 -31.89 -42.69 -12.79
C THR A 290 -31.17 -43.02 -14.11
N SER A 291 -29.84 -43.21 -14.06
CA SER A 291 -29.19 -44.31 -14.81
C SER A 291 -27.83 -44.67 -14.20
N LYS A 292 -27.79 -45.89 -13.65
CA LYS A 292 -26.59 -46.68 -13.36
C LYS A 292 -26.03 -47.22 -14.68
N VAL A 293 -24.71 -47.15 -14.88
CA VAL A 293 -23.98 -48.17 -15.65
C VAL A 293 -22.74 -48.58 -14.85
N LYS A 294 -22.53 -49.89 -14.79
CA LYS A 294 -21.54 -50.66 -14.05
C LYS A 294 -20.70 -51.45 -15.07
N SER A 295 -19.38 -51.41 -14.99
CA SER A 295 -18.45 -52.49 -15.42
C SER A 295 -17.04 -52.11 -14.94
N LYS A 296 -16.40 -52.84 -14.00
CA LYS A 296 -15.56 -54.07 -14.17
C LYS A 296 -14.41 -53.82 -15.19
N SER A 297 -13.12 -54.09 -14.97
CA SER A 297 -12.34 -54.85 -13.98
C SER A 297 -10.83 -54.68 -14.30
N ALA A 298 -9.94 -54.80 -13.29
CA ALA A 298 -8.46 -54.79 -13.38
C ALA A 298 -7.88 -56.15 -13.91
N PRO A 299 -6.58 -56.56 -13.78
CA PRO A 299 -5.29 -55.90 -13.39
C PRO A 299 -4.03 -56.36 -14.20
N LYS A 300 -2.82 -55.82 -13.88
CA LYS A 300 -1.43 -56.42 -13.83
C LYS A 300 -0.37 -55.40 -14.32
N LYS A 301 0.54 -54.85 -13.50
CA LYS A 301 1.80 -55.35 -12.87
C LYS A 301 3.03 -55.46 -13.82
N PRO A 302 4.28 -55.40 -13.31
CA PRO A 302 5.33 -54.44 -13.74
C PRO A 302 6.65 -55.09 -14.22
N LEU A 303 7.61 -54.27 -14.69
CA LEU A 303 9.06 -54.57 -14.78
C LEU A 303 9.83 -53.22 -14.67
N VAL A 304 10.78 -52.93 -13.77
CA VAL A 304 11.98 -53.59 -13.20
C VAL A 304 13.28 -53.29 -13.98
N SER A 305 14.16 -52.53 -13.29
CA SER A 305 15.65 -52.58 -13.32
C SER A 305 16.36 -52.06 -14.58
N SER A 306 17.63 -51.60 -14.61
CA SER A 306 18.83 -51.58 -13.73
C SER A 306 19.82 -50.58 -14.39
N SER A 307 20.52 -49.70 -13.65
CA SER A 307 21.90 -49.82 -13.12
C SER A 307 23.05 -49.23 -13.96
N HIS A 308 23.93 -48.52 -13.25
CA HIS A 308 25.41 -48.41 -13.37
C HIS A 308 26.12 -47.61 -14.49
N HIS A 309 26.79 -46.52 -14.07
CA HIS A 309 28.26 -46.31 -14.06
C HIS A 309 28.53 -44.95 -13.37
N GLU A 310 29.15 -44.80 -12.19
CA GLU A 310 30.54 -45.08 -11.78
C GLU A 310 31.63 -44.44 -12.69
N ARG A 311 32.18 -43.27 -12.29
CA ARG A 311 33.63 -43.05 -11.99
C ARG A 311 34.10 -41.57 -12.01
N ARG A 312 34.69 -41.18 -10.86
CA ARG A 312 36.01 -40.53 -10.67
C ARG A 312 36.41 -39.19 -11.36
N SER A 313 36.45 -38.15 -10.53
CA SER A 313 37.65 -37.36 -10.08
C SER A 313 38.77 -36.92 -11.05
N ARG A 314 39.06 -35.61 -11.08
CA ARG A 314 40.37 -34.89 -10.85
C ARG A 314 40.27 -33.46 -11.42
N ASN A 315 40.39 -32.38 -10.66
CA ASN A 315 41.60 -31.70 -10.11
C ASN A 315 42.65 -31.22 -11.14
N LYS A 316 42.77 -29.89 -11.30
CA LYS A 316 43.95 -28.99 -11.59
C LYS A 316 43.46 -27.78 -12.42
N LYS A 317 43.49 -26.52 -11.98
CA LYS A 317 44.57 -25.61 -11.51
C LYS A 317 45.57 -25.22 -12.62
N VAL A 318 45.70 -23.90 -12.83
CA VAL A 318 46.77 -23.13 -13.52
C VAL A 318 46.73 -23.25 -15.05
N SER A 319 46.66 -22.19 -15.86
CA SER A 319 47.28 -20.86 -15.80
C SER A 319 46.33 -19.77 -16.30
#